data_AF-A0A1M5B180-F1
#
_entry.id   AF-A0A1M5B180-F1
#
_cell.length_a   1.000
_cell.length_b   1.000
_cell.length_c   1.000
_cell.angle_alpha   90.00
_cell.angle_beta   90.00
_cell.angle_gamma   90.00
#
_symmetry.space_group_name_H-M   'P 1'
#
loop_
_entity.id
_entity.type
_entity.pdbx_description
1 polymer ?
#
loop_
_entity_poly.entity_id
_entity_poly.type
_entity_poly.pdbx_seq_one_letter_code
_entity_poly.pdbx_strand_id
1 'polypeptide(L)'
;MSRRICVALYNEIVALRPDWHSDDDNAGAIKIVMTGSASDPADWQRHIGNKARRDLIAKRAKDPDDPLKLVIVRDMWLTGFDAPSMHTMYIDKPMQGHGLMQAIARVNRVFRDKPAGLVVDYIGIAQSLKNALGQYSESDRRQAGIDEAEAVAEMLKRYEIVQDHFHGFDYSQALKGEPSDRLRTLAAAMNWILERQHAAATKEADEEARKTALWRYQDDVLALSKAFALAAA
;
A
#
# COMPACT_ATOMS: atom_id res chain seq x y z
N MET A 1 -17.23 1.93 2.07
CA MET A 1 -17.38 3.37 1.80
C MET A 1 -18.84 3.81 1.61
N SER A 2 -19.26 4.92 2.24
CA SER A 2 -20.58 5.56 2.07
C SER A 2 -20.47 6.82 1.18
N ARG A 3 -21.58 7.34 0.62
CA ARG A 3 -21.57 8.58 -0.18
C ARG A 3 -20.92 9.75 0.57
N ARG A 4 -21.24 9.87 1.87
CA ARG A 4 -20.64 10.86 2.77
C ARG A 4 -19.13 10.78 2.80
N ILE A 5 -18.57 9.56 2.88
CA ILE A 5 -17.13 9.34 2.90
C ILE A 5 -16.51 9.69 1.54
N CYS A 6 -17.18 9.39 0.42
CA CYS A 6 -16.69 9.79 -0.90
C CYS A 6 -16.52 11.32 -1.01
N VAL A 7 -17.53 12.08 -0.57
CA VAL A 7 -17.49 13.56 -0.59
C VAL A 7 -16.46 14.11 0.40
N ALA A 8 -16.42 13.56 1.62
CA ALA A 8 -15.43 13.98 2.61
C ALA A 8 -13.99 13.74 2.11
N LEU A 9 -13.70 12.55 1.59
CA LEU A 9 -12.38 12.21 1.04
C LEU A 9 -12.00 13.12 -0.13
N TYR A 10 -12.95 13.40 -1.02
CA TYR A 10 -12.74 14.33 -2.11
C TYR A 10 -12.37 15.73 -1.59
N ASN A 11 -13.11 16.25 -0.61
CA ASN A 11 -12.85 17.57 -0.03
C ASN A 11 -11.47 17.63 0.63
N GLU A 12 -11.08 16.60 1.38
CA GLU A 12 -9.74 16.51 1.99
C GLU A 12 -8.62 16.47 0.93
N ILE A 13 -8.80 15.70 -0.14
CA ILE A 13 -7.81 15.66 -1.23
C ILE A 13 -7.73 17.01 -1.93
N VAL A 14 -8.85 17.68 -2.19
CA VAL A 14 -8.88 19.02 -2.80
C VAL A 14 -8.26 20.07 -1.89
N ALA A 15 -8.44 19.97 -0.57
CA ALA A 15 -7.77 20.87 0.38
C ALA A 15 -6.24 20.71 0.34
N LEU A 16 -5.74 19.49 0.16
CA LEU A 16 -4.31 19.20 0.00
C LEU A 16 -3.78 19.48 -1.42
N ARG A 17 -4.63 19.41 -2.43
CA ARG A 17 -4.32 19.58 -3.86
C ARG A 17 -5.39 20.43 -4.56
N PRO A 18 -5.38 21.75 -4.36
CA PRO A 18 -6.42 22.62 -4.92
C PRO A 18 -6.46 22.60 -6.46
N ASP A 19 -5.30 22.40 -7.10
CA ASP A 19 -5.12 22.31 -8.55
C ASP A 19 -5.77 21.08 -9.20
N TRP A 20 -6.14 20.06 -8.40
CA TRP A 20 -6.79 18.87 -8.91
C TRP A 20 -8.28 19.06 -9.14
N HIS A 21 -8.88 20.04 -8.46
CA HIS A 21 -10.30 20.32 -8.57
C HIS A 21 -10.65 21.12 -9.84
N SER A 22 -11.81 20.80 -10.40
CA SER A 22 -12.51 21.68 -11.34
C SER A 22 -14.02 21.42 -11.23
N ASP A 23 -14.82 22.48 -11.31
CA ASP A 23 -16.28 22.37 -11.42
C ASP A 23 -16.72 21.93 -12.83
N ASP A 24 -15.88 22.10 -13.86
CA ASP A 24 -16.13 21.57 -15.20
C ASP A 24 -15.83 20.07 -15.25
N ASP A 25 -16.81 19.27 -15.66
CA ASP A 25 -16.68 17.82 -15.81
C ASP A 25 -15.73 17.41 -16.95
N ASN A 26 -15.34 18.32 -17.84
CA ASN A 26 -14.31 18.10 -18.85
C ASN A 26 -12.88 18.35 -18.33
N ALA A 27 -12.75 18.93 -17.13
CA ALA A 27 -11.46 19.30 -16.55
C ALA A 27 -11.27 18.71 -15.14
N GLY A 28 -10.10 18.98 -14.55
CA GLY A 28 -9.74 18.49 -13.22
C GLY A 28 -9.16 17.07 -13.22
N ALA A 29 -8.29 16.82 -12.24
CA ALA A 29 -7.58 15.56 -12.05
C ALA A 29 -8.31 14.59 -11.11
N ILE A 30 -9.33 15.05 -10.38
CA ILE A 30 -10.12 14.23 -9.47
C ILE A 30 -11.62 14.42 -9.69
N LYS A 31 -12.39 13.32 -9.71
CA LYS A 31 -13.85 13.34 -9.79
C LYS A 31 -14.48 12.26 -8.90
N ILE A 32 -15.74 12.48 -8.54
CA ILE A 32 -16.57 11.47 -7.87
C ILE A 32 -17.61 10.94 -8.86
N VAL A 33 -17.81 9.62 -8.85
CA VAL A 33 -18.91 8.94 -9.56
C VAL A 33 -19.69 8.07 -8.58
N MET A 34 -20.92 8.46 -8.28
CA MET A 34 -21.81 7.72 -7.38
C MET A 34 -23.28 7.90 -7.75
N THR A 35 -24.14 7.04 -7.19
CA THR A 35 -25.60 7.18 -7.26
C THR A 35 -26.12 8.00 -6.09
N GLY A 36 -27.14 8.83 -6.36
CA GLY A 36 -27.82 9.63 -5.36
C GLY A 36 -29.05 8.95 -4.77
N SER A 37 -29.60 9.59 -3.74
CA SER A 37 -30.87 9.31 -3.08
C SER A 37 -31.59 10.62 -2.79
N ALA A 38 -32.91 10.58 -2.62
CA ALA A 38 -33.71 11.77 -2.35
C ALA A 38 -33.35 12.47 -1.02
N SER A 39 -32.74 11.74 -0.08
CA SER A 39 -32.27 12.29 1.19
C SER A 39 -30.86 12.87 1.15
N ASP A 40 -30.19 12.87 0.00
CA ASP A 40 -28.84 13.39 -0.12
C ASP A 40 -28.81 14.93 -0.08
N PRO A 41 -27.81 15.52 0.60
CA PRO A 41 -27.57 16.96 0.55
C PRO A 41 -27.47 17.52 -0.88
N ALA A 42 -27.97 18.74 -1.08
CA ALA A 42 -28.04 19.37 -2.41
C ALA A 42 -26.65 19.61 -3.03
N ASP A 43 -25.64 19.87 -2.21
CA ASP A 43 -24.25 20.06 -2.62
C ASP A 43 -23.64 18.80 -3.26
N TRP A 44 -24.17 17.60 -2.97
CA TRP A 44 -23.69 16.34 -3.56
C TRP A 44 -24.22 16.11 -4.98
N GLN A 45 -25.25 16.85 -5.41
CA GLN A 45 -25.84 16.67 -6.74
C GLN A 45 -24.84 16.88 -7.88
N ARG A 46 -23.84 17.75 -7.67
CA ARG A 46 -22.73 17.96 -8.61
C ARG A 46 -21.92 16.69 -8.88
N HIS A 47 -21.85 15.77 -7.92
CA HIS A 47 -21.10 14.52 -8.01
C HIS A 47 -21.95 13.34 -8.50
N ILE A 48 -23.26 13.39 -8.26
CA ILE A 48 -24.20 12.34 -8.70
C ILE A 48 -24.47 12.51 -10.20
N GLY A 49 -24.90 13.70 -10.58
CA GLY A 49 -25.27 14.09 -11.95
C GLY A 49 -26.20 13.11 -12.67
N ASN A 50 -26.29 13.30 -13.99
CA ASN A 50 -27.12 12.47 -14.86
C ASN A 50 -26.29 11.37 -15.56
N LYS A 51 -26.93 10.58 -16.43
CA LYS A 51 -26.26 9.53 -17.20
C LYS A 51 -25.15 10.09 -18.11
N ALA A 52 -25.41 11.20 -18.79
CA ALA A 52 -24.45 11.83 -19.70
C ALA A 52 -23.15 12.23 -18.97
N ARG A 53 -23.26 12.77 -17.75
CA ARG A 53 -22.10 13.05 -16.90
C ARG A 53 -21.30 11.78 -16.60
N ARG A 54 -21.96 10.70 -16.18
CA ARG A 54 -21.27 9.44 -15.87
C ARG A 54 -20.56 8.85 -17.08
N ASP A 55 -21.18 8.93 -18.25
CA ASP A 55 -20.61 8.47 -19.52
C ASP A 55 -19.41 9.34 -19.92
N LEU A 56 -19.47 10.66 -19.70
CA LEU A 56 -18.35 11.59 -19.90
C LEU A 56 -17.17 11.23 -19.00
N ILE A 57 -17.36 11.11 -17.68
CA ILE A 57 -16.28 10.78 -16.75
C ILE A 57 -15.70 9.39 -17.06
N ALA A 58 -16.55 8.43 -17.47
CA ALA A 58 -16.09 7.12 -17.92
C ALA A 58 -15.24 7.19 -19.19
N LYS A 59 -15.57 8.08 -20.14
CA LYS A 59 -14.76 8.31 -21.34
C LYS A 59 -13.41 8.90 -20.98
N ARG A 60 -13.39 9.93 -20.13
CA ARG A 60 -12.16 10.57 -19.62
C ARG A 60 -11.25 9.57 -18.92
N ALA A 61 -11.80 8.74 -18.03
CA ALA A 61 -11.03 7.74 -17.28
C ALA A 61 -10.44 6.61 -18.15
N LYS A 62 -10.93 6.43 -19.38
CA LYS A 62 -10.37 5.46 -20.35
C LYS A 62 -9.27 6.05 -21.22
N ASP A 63 -9.22 7.37 -21.34
CA ASP A 63 -8.24 8.08 -22.14
C ASP A 63 -6.95 8.29 -21.32
N PRO A 64 -5.83 7.66 -21.69
CA PRO A 64 -4.57 7.80 -20.97
C PRO A 64 -3.97 9.21 -21.02
N ASP A 65 -4.39 10.02 -22.01
CA ASP A 65 -3.87 11.37 -22.22
C ASP A 65 -4.76 12.45 -21.55
N ASP A 66 -5.91 12.05 -20.96
CA ASP A 66 -6.78 12.96 -20.21
C ASP A 66 -6.14 13.34 -18.86
N PRO A 67 -6.30 14.60 -18.39
CA PRO A 67 -5.78 15.03 -17.08
C PRO A 67 -6.42 14.32 -15.87
N LEU A 68 -7.51 13.56 -16.03
CA LEU A 68 -8.18 12.82 -14.96
C LEU A 68 -7.29 11.69 -14.42
N LYS A 69 -6.87 11.80 -13.15
CA LYS A 69 -5.97 10.83 -12.51
C LYS A 69 -6.65 9.95 -11.47
N LEU A 70 -7.68 10.47 -10.80
CA LEU A 70 -8.34 9.77 -9.69
C LEU A 70 -9.86 9.87 -9.80
N VAL A 71 -10.52 8.72 -9.68
CA VAL A 71 -11.99 8.67 -9.57
C VAL A 71 -12.38 7.98 -8.29
N ILE A 72 -13.12 8.68 -7.43
CA ILE A 72 -13.69 8.12 -6.21
C ILE A 72 -15.07 7.53 -6.56
N VAL A 73 -15.25 6.26 -6.26
CA VAL A 73 -16.50 5.53 -6.50
C VAL A 73 -17.00 4.85 -5.23
N ARG A 74 -18.32 4.72 -5.11
CA ARG A 74 -18.95 3.93 -4.03
C ARG A 74 -19.26 2.50 -4.48
N ASP A 75 -20.15 2.39 -5.45
CA ASP A 75 -20.64 1.12 -6.01
C ASP A 75 -20.46 1.08 -7.54
N MET A 76 -20.35 2.25 -8.16
CA MET A 76 -20.13 2.38 -9.60
C MET A 76 -18.76 1.84 -9.98
N TRP A 77 -18.66 1.30 -11.19
CA TRP A 77 -17.41 0.84 -11.82
C TRP A 77 -16.72 -0.35 -11.15
N LEU A 78 -17.23 -0.85 -10.03
CA LEU A 78 -16.83 -2.14 -9.47
C LEU A 78 -17.23 -3.30 -10.40
N THR A 79 -18.30 -3.12 -11.18
CA THR A 79 -18.75 -4.04 -12.23
C THR A 79 -18.94 -3.29 -13.56
N GLY A 80 -18.69 -3.98 -14.67
CA GLY A 80 -18.97 -3.50 -16.03
C GLY A 80 -18.05 -2.40 -16.59
N PHE A 81 -17.34 -1.64 -15.75
CA PHE A 81 -16.36 -0.66 -16.19
C PHE A 81 -15.03 -1.34 -16.58
N ASP A 82 -14.41 -0.88 -17.65
CA ASP A 82 -13.17 -1.45 -18.18
C ASP A 82 -12.30 -0.33 -18.77
N ALA A 83 -11.13 -0.13 -18.15
CA ALA A 83 -10.12 0.84 -18.57
C ALA A 83 -8.74 0.18 -18.44
N PRO A 84 -8.19 -0.40 -19.52
CA PRO A 84 -6.93 -1.15 -19.47
C PRO A 84 -5.74 -0.35 -18.89
N SER A 85 -5.74 0.96 -19.12
CA SER A 85 -4.74 1.91 -18.59
C SER A 85 -4.78 2.07 -17.07
N MET A 86 -5.86 1.66 -16.39
CA MET A 86 -5.98 1.77 -14.94
C MET A 86 -5.04 0.79 -14.24
N HIS A 87 -4.14 1.31 -13.41
CA HIS A 87 -3.12 0.54 -12.73
C HIS A 87 -3.42 0.29 -11.26
N THR A 88 -3.96 1.28 -10.54
CA THR A 88 -4.07 1.24 -9.08
C THR A 88 -5.52 1.29 -8.61
N MET A 89 -5.90 0.40 -7.68
CA MET A 89 -7.18 0.43 -6.97
C MET A 89 -6.95 0.61 -5.47
N TYR A 90 -7.60 1.62 -4.90
CA TYR A 90 -7.63 1.87 -3.46
C TYR A 90 -8.95 1.34 -2.88
N ILE A 91 -8.88 0.48 -1.86
CA ILE A 91 -10.05 -0.22 -1.30
C ILE A 91 -10.28 0.19 0.15
N ASP A 92 -11.44 0.81 0.37
CA ASP A 92 -12.03 1.09 1.70
C ASP A 92 -13.51 0.66 1.69
N LYS A 93 -13.77 -0.55 1.20
CA LYS A 93 -15.11 -1.14 1.19
C LYS A 93 -15.01 -2.65 1.39
N PRO A 94 -15.71 -3.21 2.39
CA PRO A 94 -15.78 -4.65 2.56
C PRO A 94 -16.32 -5.30 1.29
N MET A 95 -15.53 -6.20 0.71
CA MET A 95 -15.86 -6.97 -0.49
C MET A 95 -15.39 -8.41 -0.29
N GLN A 96 -16.16 -9.37 -0.79
CA GLN A 96 -15.88 -10.79 -0.60
C GLN A 96 -16.23 -11.58 -1.87
N GLY A 97 -15.63 -12.77 -1.98
CA GLY A 97 -15.91 -13.73 -3.04
C GLY A 97 -15.79 -13.14 -4.44
N HIS A 98 -16.77 -13.42 -5.29
CA HIS A 98 -16.72 -13.04 -6.70
C HIS A 98 -16.69 -11.53 -6.93
N GLY A 99 -17.38 -10.73 -6.10
CA GLY A 99 -17.38 -9.27 -6.24
C GLY A 99 -15.99 -8.65 -6.03
N LEU A 100 -15.22 -9.22 -5.11
CA LEU A 100 -13.83 -8.82 -4.88
C LEU A 100 -12.93 -9.16 -6.07
N MET A 101 -13.03 -10.39 -6.57
CA MET A 101 -12.27 -10.85 -7.74
C MET A 101 -12.58 -10.02 -8.99
N GLN A 102 -13.86 -9.72 -9.22
CA GLN A 102 -14.29 -8.88 -10.34
C GLN A 102 -13.68 -7.48 -10.28
N ALA A 103 -13.61 -6.87 -9.09
CA ALA A 103 -13.05 -5.54 -8.90
C ALA A 103 -11.52 -5.56 -9.14
N ILE A 104 -10.80 -6.51 -8.54
CA ILE A 104 -9.33 -6.61 -8.67
C ILE A 104 -8.92 -6.91 -10.12
N ALA A 105 -9.66 -7.77 -10.82
CA ALA A 105 -9.39 -8.09 -12.22
C ALA A 105 -9.45 -6.86 -13.15
N ARG A 106 -10.11 -5.76 -12.73
CA ARG A 106 -10.18 -4.52 -13.53
C ARG A 106 -8.85 -3.78 -13.59
N VAL A 107 -8.07 -3.77 -12.51
CA VAL A 107 -6.75 -3.13 -12.52
C VAL A 107 -5.66 -4.02 -13.13
N ASN A 108 -5.90 -5.32 -13.23
CA ASN A 108 -4.96 -6.27 -13.81
C ASN A 108 -5.16 -6.54 -15.31
N ARG A 109 -5.76 -5.59 -16.05
CA ARG A 109 -5.83 -5.65 -17.52
C ARG A 109 -4.47 -5.36 -18.16
N VAL A 110 -4.07 -6.12 -19.17
CA VAL A 110 -2.82 -5.87 -19.91
C VAL A 110 -2.92 -4.55 -20.68
N PHE A 111 -1.91 -3.69 -20.54
CA PHE A 111 -1.85 -2.40 -21.25
C PHE A 111 -0.41 -1.90 -21.36
N ARG A 112 0.12 -1.79 -22.58
CA ARG A 112 1.51 -1.36 -22.86
C ARG A 112 2.50 -2.11 -21.94
N ASP A 113 3.44 -1.39 -21.33
CA ASP A 113 4.46 -1.92 -20.41
C ASP A 113 3.98 -2.03 -18.95
N LYS A 114 2.66 -2.03 -18.68
CA LYS A 114 2.11 -2.15 -17.32
C LYS A 114 2.43 -3.54 -16.76
N PRO A 115 3.25 -3.67 -15.70
CA PRO A 115 3.73 -4.97 -15.23
C PRO A 115 2.65 -5.78 -14.51
N ALA A 116 1.80 -5.10 -13.73
CA ALA A 116 0.70 -5.69 -12.97
C ALA A 116 -0.32 -4.61 -12.56
N GLY A 117 -1.45 -5.01 -11.99
CA GLY A 117 -2.32 -4.11 -11.23
C GLY A 117 -1.87 -3.99 -9.76
N LEU A 118 -1.90 -2.78 -9.20
CA LEU A 118 -1.65 -2.52 -7.77
C LEU A 118 -2.97 -2.38 -7.01
N VAL A 119 -3.14 -3.14 -5.93
CA VAL A 119 -4.26 -3.01 -5.01
C VAL A 119 -3.75 -2.50 -3.67
N VAL A 120 -4.29 -1.38 -3.20
CA VAL A 120 -3.98 -0.79 -1.90
C VAL A 120 -5.20 -0.97 -1.00
N ASP A 121 -5.03 -1.75 0.06
CA ASP A 121 -6.09 -2.14 0.98
C ASP A 121 -5.97 -1.41 2.32
N TYR A 122 -7.03 -0.70 2.70
CA TYR A 122 -7.10 0.04 3.98
C TYR A 122 -7.90 -0.69 5.06
N ILE A 123 -8.57 -1.80 4.74
CA ILE A 123 -9.52 -2.47 5.65
C ILE A 123 -9.18 -3.95 5.93
N GLY A 124 -8.18 -4.51 5.27
CA GLY A 124 -7.75 -5.90 5.48
C GLY A 124 -8.57 -6.94 4.70
N ILE A 125 -8.82 -6.71 3.42
CA ILE A 125 -9.41 -7.69 2.49
C ILE A 125 -8.43 -8.79 2.03
N ALA A 126 -7.14 -8.75 2.40
CA ALA A 126 -6.15 -9.76 1.99
C ALA A 126 -6.63 -11.21 2.22
N GLN A 127 -7.19 -11.51 3.40
CA GLN A 127 -7.74 -12.84 3.68
C GLN A 127 -8.97 -13.16 2.82
N SER A 128 -9.82 -12.18 2.55
CA SER A 128 -10.98 -12.34 1.66
C SER A 128 -10.53 -12.60 0.21
N LEU A 129 -9.42 -12.00 -0.20
CA LEU A 129 -8.79 -12.24 -1.50
C LEU A 129 -8.20 -13.65 -1.57
N LYS A 130 -7.41 -14.08 -0.56
CA LYS A 130 -6.86 -15.44 -0.45
C LYS A 130 -7.96 -16.49 -0.52
N ASN A 131 -9.06 -16.28 0.20
CA ASN A 131 -10.22 -17.17 0.18
C ASN A 131 -10.91 -17.18 -1.20
N ALA A 132 -11.04 -16.03 -1.87
CA ALA A 132 -11.64 -15.94 -3.18
C ALA A 132 -10.77 -16.59 -4.29
N LEU A 133 -9.45 -16.42 -4.21
CA LEU A 133 -8.47 -17.11 -5.06
C LEU A 133 -8.44 -18.61 -4.81
N GLY A 134 -8.74 -19.04 -3.58
CA GLY A 134 -8.96 -20.43 -3.22
C GLY A 134 -10.03 -21.14 -4.06
N GLN A 135 -10.91 -20.42 -4.73
CA GLN A 135 -11.92 -21.01 -5.62
C GLN A 135 -11.46 -21.17 -7.08
N TYR A 136 -10.26 -20.67 -7.42
CA TYR A 136 -9.68 -20.73 -8.77
C TYR A 136 -8.57 -21.80 -8.87
N SER A 137 -8.17 -22.11 -10.11
CA SER A 137 -7.27 -23.22 -10.44
C SER A 137 -5.89 -23.10 -9.77
N GLU A 138 -5.18 -24.22 -9.57
CA GLU A 138 -3.83 -24.19 -8.96
C GLU A 138 -2.82 -23.32 -9.72
N SER A 139 -2.97 -23.18 -11.04
CA SER A 139 -2.16 -22.26 -11.85
C SER A 139 -2.42 -20.80 -11.53
N ASP A 140 -3.67 -20.42 -11.23
CA ASP A 140 -4.04 -19.04 -10.90
C ASP A 140 -3.58 -18.66 -9.48
N ARG A 141 -3.52 -19.62 -8.56
CA ARG A 141 -3.05 -19.42 -7.18
C ARG A 141 -1.55 -19.08 -7.11
N ARG A 142 -0.72 -19.65 -7.98
CA ARG A 142 0.74 -19.38 -8.01
C ARG A 142 1.09 -17.98 -8.50
N GLN A 143 0.17 -17.30 -9.18
CA GLN A 143 0.36 -15.92 -9.66
C GLN A 143 -0.15 -14.86 -8.68
N ALA A 144 -0.80 -15.28 -7.59
CA ALA A 144 -1.54 -14.40 -6.70
C ALA A 144 -0.84 -14.26 -5.34
N GLY A 145 -0.01 -13.22 -5.23
CA GLY A 145 0.67 -12.84 -4.01
C GLY A 145 2.09 -13.40 -3.91
N ILE A 146 2.80 -12.92 -2.91
CA ILE A 146 4.11 -13.48 -2.52
C ILE A 146 3.80 -14.76 -1.74
N ASP A 147 4.53 -15.84 -2.02
CA ASP A 147 4.39 -17.08 -1.26
C ASP A 147 4.72 -16.80 0.22
N GLU A 148 3.78 -17.11 1.12
CA GLU A 148 3.92 -16.88 2.56
C GLU A 148 5.16 -17.59 3.11
N ALA A 149 5.47 -18.79 2.61
CA ALA A 149 6.66 -19.52 3.02
C ALA A 149 7.95 -18.81 2.56
N GLU A 150 7.96 -18.25 1.35
CA GLU A 150 9.09 -17.46 0.86
C GLU A 150 9.24 -16.14 1.62
N ALA A 151 8.13 -15.47 1.94
CA ALA A 151 8.12 -14.24 2.73
C ALA A 151 8.65 -14.47 4.16
N VAL A 152 8.20 -15.55 4.82
CA VAL A 152 8.69 -15.95 6.14
C VAL A 152 10.17 -16.34 6.08
N ALA A 153 10.60 -17.08 5.05
CA ALA A 153 12.00 -17.46 4.90
C ALA A 153 12.92 -16.23 4.74
N GLU A 154 12.53 -15.24 3.93
CA GLU A 154 13.29 -13.99 3.80
C GLU A 154 13.26 -13.17 5.10
N MET A 155 12.12 -13.12 5.81
CA MET A 155 12.04 -12.45 7.12
C MET A 155 12.99 -13.10 8.14
N LEU A 156 13.02 -14.43 8.24
CA LEU A 156 13.92 -15.15 9.15
C LEU A 156 15.39 -14.90 8.80
N LYS A 157 15.74 -14.90 7.52
CA LYS A 157 17.09 -14.53 7.07
C LYS A 157 17.49 -13.13 7.48
N ARG A 158 16.60 -12.14 7.36
CA ARG A 158 16.86 -10.76 7.83
C ARG A 158 16.96 -10.68 9.35
N TYR A 159 16.16 -11.47 10.05
CA TYR A 159 16.19 -11.55 11.50
C TYR A 159 17.54 -12.10 11.99
N GLU A 160 18.06 -13.16 11.37
CA GLU A 160 19.40 -13.70 11.67
C GLU A 160 20.50 -12.65 11.48
N ILE A 161 20.47 -11.88 10.39
CA ILE A 161 21.44 -10.79 10.17
C ILE A 161 21.39 -9.75 11.30
N VAL A 162 20.19 -9.35 11.73
CA VAL A 162 20.02 -8.41 12.84
C VAL A 162 20.49 -9.01 14.17
N GLN A 163 20.28 -10.31 14.40
CA GLN A 163 20.81 -11.00 15.57
C GLN A 163 22.34 -11.04 15.56
N ASP A 164 22.98 -11.26 14.40
CA ASP A 164 24.43 -11.33 14.27
C ASP A 164 25.13 -10.01 14.65
N HIS A 165 24.48 -8.86 14.47
CA HIS A 165 24.99 -7.57 14.96
C HIS A 165 25.18 -7.55 16.49
N PHE A 166 24.40 -8.35 17.22
CA PHE A 166 24.50 -8.53 18.67
C PHE A 166 25.30 -9.78 19.08
N HIS A 167 25.97 -10.47 18.15
CA HIS A 167 26.79 -11.63 18.49
C HIS A 167 27.88 -11.26 19.51
N GLY A 168 27.81 -11.86 20.70
CA GLY A 168 28.72 -11.61 21.82
C GLY A 168 28.25 -10.51 22.81
N PHE A 169 27.08 -9.92 22.58
CA PHE A 169 26.43 -9.01 23.53
C PHE A 169 25.40 -9.77 24.37
N ASP A 170 25.52 -9.72 25.70
CA ASP A 170 24.54 -10.33 26.59
C ASP A 170 23.34 -9.40 26.80
N TYR A 171 22.24 -9.70 26.12
CA TYR A 171 20.96 -9.00 26.27
C TYR A 171 19.96 -9.75 27.17
N SER A 172 20.38 -10.80 27.89
CA SER A 172 19.50 -11.61 28.74
C SER A 172 18.77 -10.79 29.81
N GLN A 173 19.45 -9.76 30.33
CA GLN A 173 18.90 -8.83 31.33
C GLN A 173 17.77 -7.96 30.78
N ALA A 174 17.75 -7.66 29.48
CA ALA A 174 16.63 -6.95 28.86
C ALA A 174 15.35 -7.81 28.80
N LEU A 175 15.50 -9.13 28.73
CA LEU A 175 14.37 -10.04 28.59
C LEU A 175 13.79 -10.47 29.95
N LYS A 176 14.66 -10.65 30.95
CA LYS A 176 14.31 -11.26 32.24
C LYS A 176 14.37 -10.30 33.42
N GLY A 177 15.04 -9.16 33.28
CA GLY A 177 15.26 -8.20 34.36
C GLY A 177 14.11 -7.20 34.56
N GLU A 178 14.32 -6.33 35.55
CA GLU A 178 13.40 -5.25 35.91
C GLU A 178 13.41 -4.13 34.86
N PRO A 179 12.40 -3.24 34.81
CA PRO A 179 12.34 -2.15 33.85
C PRO A 179 13.61 -1.29 33.79
N SER A 180 14.29 -1.09 34.93
CA SER A 180 15.57 -0.38 35.00
C SER A 180 16.70 -1.11 34.28
N ASP A 181 16.74 -2.43 34.35
CA ASP A 181 17.76 -3.26 33.70
C ASP A 181 17.56 -3.27 32.18
N ARG A 182 16.30 -3.21 31.72
CA ARG A 182 15.97 -3.07 30.30
C ARG A 182 16.51 -1.77 29.72
N LEU A 183 16.30 -0.64 30.41
CA LEU A 183 16.81 0.66 29.98
C LEU A 183 18.34 0.68 29.93
N ARG A 184 19.00 0.09 30.93
CA ARG A 184 20.48 -0.02 30.95
C ARG A 184 21.00 -0.90 29.82
N THR A 185 20.35 -2.03 29.58
CA THR A 185 20.72 -2.96 28.51
C THR A 185 20.52 -2.32 27.15
N LEU A 186 19.46 -1.52 26.97
CA LEU A 186 19.22 -0.78 25.73
C LEU A 186 20.31 0.25 25.45
N ALA A 187 20.72 1.03 26.45
CA ALA A 187 21.84 1.96 26.30
C ALA A 187 23.16 1.23 25.98
N ALA A 188 23.43 0.10 26.64
CA ALA A 188 24.61 -0.71 26.37
C ALA A 188 24.58 -1.34 24.96
N ALA A 189 23.41 -1.80 24.51
CA ALA A 189 23.20 -2.36 23.17
C ALA A 189 23.43 -1.29 22.08
N MET A 190 22.96 -0.07 22.31
CA MET A 190 23.23 1.06 21.39
C MET A 190 24.73 1.32 21.27
N ASN A 191 25.45 1.40 22.39
CA ASN A 191 26.90 1.61 22.38
C ASN A 191 27.63 0.46 21.65
N TRP A 192 27.23 -0.79 21.90
CA TRP A 192 27.79 -1.97 21.24
C TRP A 192 27.71 -1.90 19.71
N ILE A 193 26.53 -1.52 19.19
CA ILE A 193 26.32 -1.36 17.75
C ILE A 193 27.17 -0.21 17.20
N LEU A 194 27.15 0.96 17.85
CA LEU A 194 27.92 2.13 17.42
C LEU A 194 29.42 1.83 17.36
N GLU A 195 29.98 1.16 18.37
CA GLU A 195 31.39 0.78 18.40
C GLU A 195 31.77 -0.11 17.21
N ARG A 196 30.94 -1.10 16.88
CA ARG A 196 31.16 -1.99 15.72
C ARG A 196 31.06 -1.23 14.40
N GLN A 197 30.07 -0.36 14.25
CA GLN A 197 29.90 0.45 13.05
C GLN A 197 31.09 1.40 12.84
N HIS A 198 31.55 2.06 13.89
CA HIS A 198 32.76 2.89 13.85
C HIS A 198 34.02 2.07 13.52
N ALA A 199 34.19 0.90 14.15
CA ALA A 199 35.32 0.01 13.88
C ALA A 199 35.33 -0.52 12.45
N ALA A 200 34.16 -0.81 11.86
CA ALA A 200 34.04 -1.17 10.45
C ALA A 200 34.35 0.02 9.53
N ALA A 201 33.73 1.17 9.80
CA ALA A 201 33.92 2.41 9.02
C ALA A 201 35.39 2.87 8.97
N THR A 202 36.14 2.67 10.06
CA THR A 202 37.57 3.04 10.14
C THR A 202 38.45 2.17 9.23
N LYS A 203 37.99 0.97 8.84
CA LYS A 203 38.72 0.08 7.92
C LYS A 203 38.48 0.42 6.45
N GLU A 204 37.49 1.26 6.15
CA GLU A 204 37.11 1.62 4.80
C GLU A 204 37.86 2.88 4.32
N ALA A 205 38.55 2.74 3.19
CA ALA A 205 39.26 3.85 2.55
C ALA A 205 38.32 4.77 1.75
N ASP A 206 37.29 4.18 1.15
CA ASP A 206 36.30 4.87 0.33
C ASP A 206 35.20 5.56 1.19
N GLU A 207 34.76 6.73 0.74
CA GLU A 207 33.80 7.55 1.49
C GLU A 207 32.38 6.93 1.48
N GLU A 208 31.95 6.37 0.35
CA GLU A 208 30.65 5.69 0.27
C GLU A 208 30.65 4.39 1.07
N ALA A 209 31.72 3.59 0.98
CA ALA A 209 31.88 2.38 1.80
C ALA A 209 31.85 2.68 3.31
N ARG A 210 32.50 3.78 3.73
CA ARG A 210 32.48 4.24 5.13
C ARG A 210 31.06 4.61 5.58
N LYS A 211 30.31 5.31 4.73
CA LYS A 211 28.91 5.66 5.00
C LYS A 211 28.04 4.41 5.11
N THR A 212 28.18 3.44 4.20
CA THR A 212 27.47 2.17 4.28
C THR A 212 27.76 1.43 5.59
N ALA A 213 29.03 1.40 6.03
CA ALA A 213 29.40 0.77 7.30
C ALA A 213 28.72 1.44 8.52
N LEU A 214 28.59 2.77 8.51
CA LEU A 214 27.93 3.53 9.58
C LEU A 214 26.41 3.35 9.64
N TRP A 215 25.77 3.00 8.51
CA TRP A 215 24.31 2.85 8.42
C TRP A 215 23.84 1.38 8.34
N ARG A 216 24.78 0.44 8.28
CA ARG A 216 24.50 -0.98 8.04
C ARG A 216 23.45 -1.58 8.97
N TYR A 217 23.53 -1.33 10.27
CA TYR A 217 22.55 -1.86 11.23
C TYR A 217 21.15 -1.29 10.96
N GLN A 218 21.04 0.01 10.72
CA GLN A 218 19.78 0.69 10.43
C GLN A 218 19.17 0.17 9.12
N ASP A 219 20.00 -0.04 8.10
CA ASP A 219 19.57 -0.60 6.82
C ASP A 219 19.09 -2.05 6.94
N ASP A 220 19.79 -2.89 7.72
CA ASP A 220 19.39 -4.28 7.98
C ASP A 220 18.09 -4.34 8.80
N VAL A 221 17.91 -3.48 9.80
CA VAL A 221 16.65 -3.37 10.57
C VAL A 221 15.50 -2.88 9.69
N LEU A 222 15.75 -1.92 8.80
CA LEU A 222 14.76 -1.46 7.82
C LEU A 222 14.36 -2.59 6.86
N ALA A 223 15.33 -3.38 6.39
CA ALA A 223 15.08 -4.54 5.55
C ALA A 223 14.25 -5.60 6.28
N LEU A 224 14.55 -5.88 7.56
CA LEU A 224 13.77 -6.78 8.40
C LEU A 224 12.33 -6.28 8.56
N SER A 225 12.13 -4.99 8.84
CA SER A 225 10.78 -4.42 8.99
C SER A 225 9.95 -4.53 7.72
N LYS A 226 10.58 -4.36 6.55
CA LYS A 226 9.92 -4.58 5.25
C LYS A 226 9.57 -6.05 5.05
N ALA A 227 10.49 -6.97 5.33
CA ALA A 227 10.24 -8.41 5.20
C ALA A 227 9.13 -8.90 6.16
N PHE A 228 9.12 -8.40 7.40
CA PHE A 228 8.05 -8.67 8.36
C PHE A 228 6.69 -8.19 7.87
N ALA A 229 6.62 -6.97 7.31
CA ALA A 229 5.37 -6.45 6.74
C ALA A 229 4.85 -7.31 5.58
N LEU A 230 5.74 -7.93 4.81
CA LEU A 230 5.35 -8.86 3.73
C LEU A 230 4.90 -10.22 4.27
N ALA A 231 5.53 -10.73 5.33
CA ALA A 231 5.18 -12.01 5.95
C ALA A 231 3.91 -11.94 6.82
N ALA A 232 3.58 -10.77 7.34
CA ALA A 232 2.41 -10.55 8.21
C ALA A 232 1.13 -10.13 7.46
N ALA A 233 1.20 -9.95 6.13
CA ALA A 233 0.10 -9.51 5.26
C ALA A 233 -0.73 -10.69 4.74
#